data_AF-U6G3T6-F1
#
_entry.id   AF-U6G3T6-F1
#
_cell.length_a   1.000
_cell.length_b   1.000
_cell.length_c   1.000
_cell.angle_alpha   90.00
_cell.angle_beta   90.00
_cell.angle_gamma   90.00
#
_symmetry.space_group_name_H-M   'P 1'
#
loop_
_entity.id
_entity.type
_entity.pdbx_description
1 polymer ?
#
loop_
_entity_poly.entity_id
_entity_poly.type
_entity_poly.pdbx_seq_one_letter_code
_entity_poly.pdbx_strand_id
1 'polypeptide(L)'
;MLGIKEILKKNLLNSYDLELLMENLEMLVNHALHRKKESIDTMRPKYIVEKLGFALLVTDAIYAASEVLGSQARRSEWWQDVIDTLPVYTGPSESAASRTSARQNVLLAQLLHSALEIYRCGSRPSAEVLVPLKQIILCTPAVPALRRGPWTQFTTDDIEWQQSQ
;
A
#
# COMPACT_ATOMS: atom_id res chain seq x y z
N MET A 1 3.38 10.14 -1.28
CA MET A 1 2.11 9.46 -0.91
C MET A 1 1.03 10.43 -0.42
N LEU A 2 1.29 11.30 0.56
CA LEU A 2 0.27 12.26 1.03
C LEU A 2 -0.17 13.27 -0.05
N GLY A 3 0.77 13.77 -0.88
CA GLY A 3 0.42 14.63 -2.01
C GLY A 3 -0.56 13.95 -2.98
N ILE A 4 -0.30 12.68 -3.35
CA ILE A 4 -1.23 11.86 -4.13
C ILE A 4 -2.59 11.76 -3.43
N LYS A 5 -2.61 11.46 -2.12
CA LYS A 5 -3.84 11.33 -1.33
C LYS A 5 -4.70 12.59 -1.41
N GLU A 6 -4.12 13.76 -1.14
CA GLU A 6 -4.84 15.03 -1.14
C GLU A 6 -5.42 15.38 -2.51
N ILE A 7 -4.69 15.08 -3.59
CA ILE A 7 -5.18 15.30 -4.96
C ILE A 7 -6.32 14.34 -5.27
N LEU A 8 -6.16 13.04 -4.99
CA LEU A 8 -7.16 12.02 -5.31
C LEU A 8 -8.46 12.12 -4.49
N LYS A 9 -8.49 12.90 -3.41
CA LYS A 9 -9.73 13.20 -2.66
C LYS A 9 -10.60 14.26 -3.35
N LYS A 10 -10.08 15.02 -4.31
CA LYS A 10 -10.84 16.09 -4.98
C LYS A 10 -11.87 15.51 -5.95
N ASN A 11 -13.06 16.11 -5.99
CA ASN A 11 -14.14 15.71 -6.91
C ASN A 11 -13.82 16.03 -8.38
N LEU A 12 -13.05 17.08 -8.63
CA LEU A 12 -12.65 17.53 -9.97
C LEU A 12 -11.17 17.92 -9.94
N LEU A 13 -10.42 17.48 -10.95
CA LEU A 13 -9.00 17.78 -11.12
C LEU A 13 -8.83 18.74 -12.30
N ASN A 14 -8.09 19.83 -12.08
CA ASN A 14 -7.67 20.72 -13.16
C ASN A 14 -6.26 20.35 -13.66
N SER A 15 -5.76 21.05 -14.67
CA SER A 15 -4.43 20.77 -15.25
C SER A 15 -3.30 20.85 -14.23
N TYR A 16 -3.35 21.83 -13.31
CA TYR A 16 -2.35 21.97 -12.25
C TYR A 16 -2.36 20.78 -11.28
N ASP A 17 -3.55 20.28 -10.93
CA ASP A 17 -3.69 19.09 -10.09
C ASP A 17 -3.11 17.84 -10.77
N LEU A 18 -3.28 17.71 -12.09
CA LEU A 18 -2.73 16.60 -12.87
C LEU A 18 -1.21 16.67 -13.00
N GLU A 19 -0.65 17.87 -13.20
CA GLU A 19 0.80 18.09 -13.19
C GLU A 19 1.40 17.70 -11.83
N LEU A 20 0.80 18.19 -10.74
CA LEU A 20 1.25 17.86 -9.39
C LEU A 20 1.09 16.36 -9.09
N LEU A 21 0.04 15.71 -9.63
CA LEU A 21 -0.14 14.27 -9.49
C LEU A 21 0.96 13.49 -10.23
N MET A 22 1.36 13.95 -11.42
CA MET A 22 2.46 13.36 -12.18
C MET A 22 3.78 13.47 -11.40
N GLU A 23 4.13 14.66 -10.91
CA GLU A 23 5.34 14.86 -10.11
C GLU A 23 5.37 13.95 -8.88
N ASN A 24 4.23 13.85 -8.17
CA ASN A 24 4.11 12.99 -7.00
C ASN A 24 4.21 11.50 -7.36
N LEU A 25 3.66 11.09 -8.51
CA LEU A 25 3.77 9.73 -9.02
C LEU A 25 5.23 9.40 -9.35
N GLU A 26 5.92 10.26 -10.12
CA GLU A 26 7.33 10.08 -10.50
C GLU A 26 8.23 9.95 -9.27
N MET A 27 8.06 10.83 -8.28
CA MET A 27 8.80 10.74 -7.02
C MET A 27 8.55 9.40 -6.30
N LEU A 28 7.30 8.92 -6.30
CA LEU A 28 6.94 7.69 -5.60
C LEU A 28 7.44 6.44 -6.35
N VAL A 29 7.37 6.43 -7.68
CA VAL A 29 7.95 5.39 -8.54
C VAL A 29 9.46 5.36 -8.34
N ASN A 30 10.14 6.51 -8.41
CA ASN A 30 11.58 6.59 -8.19
C ASN A 30 11.97 6.06 -6.80
N HIS A 31 11.21 6.42 -5.76
CA HIS A 31 11.42 5.88 -4.41
C HIS A 31 11.23 4.36 -4.36
N ALA A 32 10.22 3.82 -5.04
CA ALA A 32 9.96 2.37 -5.08
C ALA A 32 11.06 1.60 -5.83
N LEU A 33 11.59 2.16 -6.92
CA LEU A 33 12.67 1.56 -7.71
C LEU A 33 14.01 1.54 -6.96
N HIS A 34 14.28 2.53 -6.11
CA HIS A 34 15.49 2.55 -5.27
C HIS A 34 15.42 1.60 -4.09
N ARG A 35 14.26 0.96 -3.83
CA ARG A 35 14.12 0.00 -2.75
C ARG A 35 14.77 -1.33 -3.17
N LYS A 36 15.69 -1.83 -2.35
CA LYS A 36 16.26 -3.16 -2.54
C LYS A 36 15.20 -4.23 -2.29
N LYS A 37 15.09 -5.17 -3.23
CA LYS A 37 14.34 -6.41 -3.03
C LYS A 37 14.90 -7.16 -1.83
N GLU A 38 14.04 -7.52 -0.90
CA GLU A 38 14.40 -8.12 0.39
C GLU A 38 13.48 -9.32 0.63
N SER A 39 14.05 -10.49 0.98
CA SER A 39 13.27 -11.58 1.58
C SER A 39 13.05 -11.26 3.05
N ILE A 40 11.79 -11.34 3.48
CA ILE A 40 11.37 -10.96 4.84
C ILE A 40 10.97 -12.17 5.69
N ASP A 41 11.18 -13.39 5.20
CA ASP A 41 10.73 -14.64 5.84
C ASP A 41 11.39 -14.91 7.20
N THR A 42 12.61 -14.39 7.39
CA THR A 42 13.36 -14.51 8.65
C THR A 42 12.96 -13.47 9.70
N MET A 43 12.14 -12.49 9.34
CA MET A 43 11.72 -11.43 10.25
C MET A 43 10.63 -11.90 11.21
N ARG A 44 10.49 -11.19 12.33
CA ARG A 44 9.35 -11.42 13.23
C ARG A 44 8.04 -11.01 12.54
N PRO A 45 6.91 -11.70 12.77
CA PRO A 45 5.64 -11.41 12.10
C PRO A 45 5.21 -9.94 12.13
N LYS A 46 5.44 -9.23 13.25
CA LYS A 46 5.14 -7.79 13.34
C LYS A 46 5.88 -6.94 12.30
N TYR A 47 7.14 -7.25 12.01
CA TYR A 47 7.95 -6.50 11.04
C TYR A 47 7.60 -6.89 9.61
N ILE A 48 7.21 -8.15 9.38
CA ILE A 48 6.68 -8.61 8.09
C ILE A 48 5.43 -7.81 7.73
N VAL A 49 4.47 -7.72 8.66
CA VAL A 49 3.24 -6.94 8.46
C VAL A 49 3.54 -5.46 8.21
N GLU A 50 4.46 -4.86 8.97
CA GLU A 50 4.87 -3.46 8.73
C GLU A 50 5.43 -3.26 7.31
N LYS A 51 6.33 -4.15 6.86
CA LYS A 51 6.95 -4.08 5.53
C LYS A 51 5.97 -4.30 4.39
N LEU A 52 5.08 -5.29 4.52
CA LEU A 52 4.04 -5.60 3.53
C LEU A 52 2.94 -4.54 3.52
N GLY A 53 2.54 -4.02 4.69
CA GLY A 53 1.54 -2.96 4.79
C GLY A 53 2.01 -1.68 4.13
N PHE A 54 3.27 -1.28 4.37
CA PHE A 54 3.85 -0.13 3.68
C PHE A 54 3.95 -0.36 2.17
N ALA A 55 4.35 -1.57 1.73
CA ALA A 55 4.41 -1.91 0.31
C ALA A 55 3.02 -1.80 -0.34
N LEU A 56 1.97 -2.35 0.29
CA LEU A 56 0.60 -2.25 -0.20
C LEU A 56 0.14 -0.80 -0.38
N LEU A 57 0.39 0.05 0.62
CA LEU A 57 0.01 1.47 0.56
C LEU A 57 0.72 2.23 -0.56
N VAL A 58 2.02 1.97 -0.75
CA VAL A 58 2.80 2.60 -1.82
C VAL A 58 2.33 2.11 -3.19
N THR A 59 2.21 0.80 -3.38
CA THR A 59 1.77 0.21 -4.66
C THR A 59 0.37 0.66 -5.04
N ASP A 60 -0.57 0.69 -4.09
CA ASP A 60 -1.92 1.20 -4.36
C ASP A 60 -1.92 2.70 -4.72
N ALA A 61 -1.13 3.53 -4.05
CA ALA A 61 -1.05 4.95 -4.37
C ALA A 61 -0.47 5.18 -5.77
N ILE A 62 0.56 4.42 -6.16
CA ILE A 62 1.14 4.45 -7.51
C ILE A 62 0.08 4.00 -8.54
N TYR A 63 -0.61 2.90 -8.29
CA TYR A 63 -1.64 2.38 -9.20
C TYR A 63 -2.77 3.39 -9.36
N ALA A 64 -3.34 3.89 -8.27
CA ALA A 64 -4.45 4.84 -8.30
C ALA A 64 -4.09 6.16 -9.00
N ALA A 65 -2.91 6.73 -8.72
CA ALA A 65 -2.45 7.94 -9.39
C ALA A 65 -2.28 7.72 -10.90
N SER A 66 -1.66 6.61 -11.28
CA SER A 66 -1.45 6.30 -12.69
C SER A 66 -2.75 5.94 -13.42
N GLU A 67 -3.81 5.48 -12.73
CA GLU A 67 -5.13 5.26 -13.35
C GLU A 67 -5.75 6.61 -13.73
N VAL A 68 -5.70 7.58 -12.82
CA VAL A 68 -6.24 8.93 -13.06
C VAL A 68 -5.49 9.65 -14.19
N LEU A 69 -4.17 9.48 -14.26
CA LEU A 69 -3.33 10.03 -15.33
C LEU A 69 -3.47 9.27 -16.67
N GLY A 70 -4.05 8.08 -16.66
CA GLY A 70 -4.25 7.24 -17.85
C GLY A 70 -2.95 6.98 -18.61
N SER A 71 -3.00 7.14 -19.94
CA SER A 71 -1.86 6.87 -20.82
C SER A 71 -0.65 7.78 -20.56
N GLN A 72 -0.86 8.97 -19.99
CA GLN A 72 0.24 9.92 -19.71
C GLN A 72 1.18 9.40 -18.62
N ALA A 73 0.69 8.53 -17.72
CA ALA A 73 1.54 7.92 -16.70
C ALA A 73 2.53 6.90 -17.26
N ARG A 74 2.36 6.44 -18.52
CA ARG A 74 3.23 5.46 -19.18
C ARG A 74 3.47 4.20 -18.33
N ARG A 75 2.45 3.77 -17.58
CA ARG A 75 2.56 2.68 -16.58
C ARG A 75 3.21 1.42 -17.14
N SER A 76 2.88 1.05 -18.38
CA SER A 76 3.43 -0.13 -19.06
C SER A 76 4.96 -0.17 -19.14
N GLU A 77 5.64 0.97 -19.01
CA GLU A 77 7.09 1.06 -19.17
C GLU A 77 7.86 0.80 -17.87
N TRP A 78 7.22 0.96 -16.70
CA TRP A 78 7.92 0.90 -15.41
C TRP A 78 7.19 0.08 -14.34
N TRP A 79 5.95 -0.35 -14.58
CA TRP A 79 5.16 -1.06 -13.58
C TRP A 79 5.82 -2.36 -13.13
N GLN A 80 6.34 -3.14 -14.07
CA GLN A 80 7.00 -4.39 -13.73
C GLN A 80 8.23 -4.16 -12.85
N ASP A 81 9.03 -3.14 -13.15
CA ASP A 81 10.21 -2.79 -12.36
C ASP A 81 9.83 -2.42 -10.92
N VAL A 82 8.75 -1.66 -10.72
CA VAL A 82 8.21 -1.32 -9.39
C VAL A 82 7.73 -2.58 -8.67
N ILE A 83 7.03 -3.46 -9.37
CA ILE A 83 6.52 -4.71 -8.82
C ILE A 83 7.67 -5.64 -8.38
N ASP A 84 8.76 -5.68 -9.15
CA ASP A 84 9.89 -6.54 -8.87
C ASP A 84 10.69 -6.12 -7.62
N THR A 85 10.52 -4.89 -7.14
CA THR A 85 11.11 -4.42 -5.87
C THR A 85 10.31 -4.79 -4.63
N LEU A 86 9.10 -5.35 -4.79
CA LEU A 86 8.27 -5.74 -3.66
C LEU A 86 8.97 -6.78 -2.76
N PRO A 87 8.74 -6.73 -1.43
CA PRO A 87 9.28 -7.74 -0.53
C PRO A 87 8.85 -9.15 -0.91
N VAL A 88 9.77 -10.11 -0.76
CA VAL A 88 9.50 -11.54 -0.98
C VAL A 88 9.09 -12.16 0.35
N TYR A 89 7.88 -12.72 0.39
CA TYR A 89 7.33 -13.43 1.53
C TYR A 89 6.78 -14.77 1.05
N THR A 90 7.29 -15.87 1.59
CA THR A 90 6.90 -17.25 1.21
C THR A 90 5.95 -17.89 2.21
N GLY A 91 5.65 -17.21 3.33
CA GLY A 91 4.74 -17.70 4.35
C GLY A 91 5.36 -17.77 5.74
N PRO A 92 4.58 -18.15 6.76
CA PRO A 92 5.07 -18.26 8.13
C PRO A 92 6.10 -19.39 8.26
N SER A 93 7.17 -19.17 9.02
CA SER A 93 8.04 -20.25 9.47
C SER A 93 7.33 -21.10 10.54
N GLU A 94 7.62 -22.40 10.56
CA GLU A 94 6.96 -23.41 11.42
C GLU A 94 6.97 -23.09 12.93
N SER A 95 7.83 -22.18 13.38
CA SER A 95 7.99 -21.79 14.79
C SER A 95 7.33 -20.45 15.18
N ALA A 96 6.69 -19.73 14.25
CA ALA A 96 6.38 -18.30 14.43
C ALA A 96 5.17 -17.97 15.34
N ALA A 97 4.40 -18.97 15.83
CA ALA A 97 3.02 -18.72 16.28
C ALA A 97 2.65 -19.26 17.68
N SER A 98 3.56 -19.19 18.65
CA SER A 98 3.23 -19.57 20.05
C SER A 98 2.29 -18.59 20.74
N ARG A 99 2.21 -17.32 20.30
CA ARG A 99 1.37 -16.26 20.89
C ARG A 99 0.25 -15.82 19.95
N THR A 100 -0.92 -15.49 20.50
CA THR A 100 -2.10 -15.00 19.75
C THR A 100 -1.79 -13.80 18.86
N SER A 101 -1.02 -12.82 19.36
CA SER A 101 -0.63 -11.65 18.57
C SER A 101 0.30 -11.98 17.40
N ALA A 102 1.12 -13.03 17.52
CA ALA A 102 1.93 -13.51 16.40
C ALA A 102 1.06 -14.17 15.33
N ARG A 103 0.05 -14.96 15.74
CA ARG A 103 -0.95 -15.55 14.82
C ARG A 103 -1.72 -14.50 14.04
N GLN A 104 -2.19 -13.44 14.71
CA GLN A 104 -2.88 -12.32 14.05
C GLN A 104 -1.98 -11.64 13.01
N ASN A 105 -0.71 -11.42 13.33
CA ASN A 105 0.24 -10.85 12.38
C ASN A 105 0.53 -11.78 11.20
N VAL A 106 0.62 -13.10 11.42
CA VAL A 106 0.78 -14.06 10.32
C VAL A 106 -0.41 -14.01 9.37
N LEU A 107 -1.64 -14.02 9.90
CA LEU A 107 -2.86 -13.92 9.09
C LEU A 107 -2.89 -12.60 8.30
N LEU A 108 -2.57 -11.47 8.95
CA LEU A 108 -2.52 -10.18 8.27
C LEU A 108 -1.43 -10.16 7.20
N ALA A 109 -0.24 -10.72 7.45
CA ALA A 109 0.82 -10.82 6.46
C ALA A 109 0.38 -11.61 5.21
N GLN A 110 -0.33 -12.73 5.40
CA GLN A 110 -0.89 -13.51 4.30
C GLN A 110 -1.91 -12.70 3.49
N LEU A 111 -2.84 -11.99 4.14
CA LEU A 111 -3.81 -11.16 3.44
C LEU A 111 -3.15 -10.02 2.65
N LEU A 112 -2.15 -9.35 3.24
CA LEU A 112 -1.38 -8.30 2.58
C LEU A 112 -0.60 -8.84 1.37
N HIS A 113 0.02 -10.01 1.53
CA HIS A 113 0.74 -10.68 0.45
C HIS A 113 -0.21 -11.02 -0.71
N SER A 114 -1.36 -11.64 -0.43
CA SER A 114 -2.37 -11.94 -1.46
C SER A 114 -2.85 -10.70 -2.20
N ALA A 115 -3.06 -9.57 -1.50
CA ALA A 115 -3.42 -8.32 -2.14
C ALA A 115 -2.30 -7.78 -3.06
N LEU A 116 -1.03 -7.92 -2.66
CA LEU A 116 0.13 -7.57 -3.49
C LEU A 116 0.32 -8.51 -4.70
N GLU A 117 -0.10 -9.77 -4.62
CA GLU A 117 -0.11 -10.68 -5.78
C GLU A 117 -1.10 -10.22 -6.86
N ILE A 118 -2.25 -9.64 -6.48
CA ILE A 118 -3.19 -9.07 -7.46
C ILE A 118 -2.53 -7.91 -8.23
N TYR A 119 -1.76 -7.06 -7.54
CA TYR A 119 -0.97 -6.01 -8.18
C TYR A 119 0.15 -6.56 -9.09
N ARG A 120 0.77 -7.68 -8.71
CA ARG A 120 1.75 -8.37 -9.59
C ARG A 120 1.12 -8.80 -10.91
N CYS A 121 -0.15 -9.21 -10.89
CA CYS A 121 -0.93 -9.52 -12.08
C CYS A 121 -1.39 -8.27 -12.86
N GLY A 122 -0.94 -7.07 -12.48
CA GLY A 122 -1.30 -5.82 -13.16
C GLY A 122 -2.70 -5.31 -12.83
N SER A 123 -3.36 -5.86 -11.81
CA SER A 123 -4.73 -5.50 -11.42
C SER A 123 -4.78 -4.87 -10.03
N ARG A 124 -5.84 -4.12 -9.75
CA ARG A 124 -6.11 -3.59 -8.40
C ARG A 124 -7.08 -4.50 -7.65
N PRO A 125 -6.82 -4.86 -6.37
CA PRO A 125 -7.81 -5.54 -5.54
C PRO A 125 -9.12 -4.76 -5.46
N SER A 126 -10.24 -5.46 -5.33
CA SER A 126 -11.55 -4.81 -5.15
C SER A 126 -11.59 -3.96 -3.89
N ALA A 127 -12.48 -2.96 -3.85
CA ALA A 127 -12.66 -2.12 -2.67
C ALA A 127 -13.03 -2.94 -1.42
N GLU A 128 -13.84 -3.99 -1.58
CA GLU A 128 -14.25 -4.92 -0.52
C GLU A 128 -13.07 -5.63 0.17
N VAL A 129 -11.96 -5.83 -0.55
CA VAL A 129 -10.72 -6.41 0.00
C VAL A 129 -9.79 -5.31 0.50
N LEU A 130 -9.60 -4.27 -0.32
CA LEU A 130 -8.56 -3.27 -0.09
C LEU A 130 -8.89 -2.29 1.03
N VAL A 131 -10.15 -1.86 1.15
CA VAL A 131 -10.56 -0.88 2.17
C VAL A 131 -10.41 -1.48 3.58
N PRO A 132 -10.93 -2.67 3.90
CA PRO A 132 -10.72 -3.28 5.21
C PRO A 132 -9.24 -3.50 5.54
N LEU A 133 -8.42 -3.89 4.55
CA LEU A 133 -6.98 -4.03 4.74
C LEU A 133 -6.33 -2.70 5.13
N LYS A 134 -6.62 -1.62 4.42
CA LYS A 134 -6.11 -0.29 4.76
C LYS A 134 -6.58 0.18 6.13
N GLN A 135 -7.84 -0.06 6.48
CA GLN A 135 -8.38 0.24 7.81
C GLN A 135 -7.64 -0.51 8.91
N ILE A 136 -7.39 -1.82 8.73
CA ILE A 136 -6.61 -2.61 9.69
C ILE A 136 -5.20 -2.01 9.88
N ILE A 137 -4.53 -1.65 8.79
CA ILE A 137 -3.16 -1.13 8.82
C ILE A 137 -3.07 0.27 9.43
N LEU A 138 -3.96 1.18 9.01
CA LEU A 138 -3.87 2.62 9.28
C LEU A 138 -4.74 3.07 10.47
N CYS A 139 -5.81 2.35 10.78
CA CYS A 139 -6.83 2.80 11.74
C CYS A 139 -6.93 1.92 12.99
N THR A 140 -6.26 0.75 13.02
CA THR A 140 -6.25 -0.14 14.20
C THR A 140 -4.87 -0.32 14.82
N PRO A 141 -4.75 -0.78 16.08
CA PRO A 141 -3.46 -1.10 16.71
C PRO A 141 -2.66 -2.24 16.07
N ALA A 142 -3.15 -2.87 15.00
CA ALA A 142 -2.47 -4.00 14.35
C ALA A 142 -1.07 -3.63 13.82
N VAL A 143 -0.89 -2.41 13.31
CA VAL A 143 0.39 -1.95 12.74
C VAL A 143 0.81 -0.59 13.32
N PRO A 144 1.38 -0.54 14.54
CA PRO A 144 1.65 0.72 15.24
C PRO A 144 2.60 1.69 14.51
N ALA A 145 3.47 1.19 13.62
CA ALA A 145 4.35 2.02 12.81
C ALA A 145 3.58 2.87 11.79
N LEU A 146 2.45 2.38 11.28
CA LEU A 146 1.64 3.04 10.25
C LEU A 146 0.44 3.80 10.84
N ARG A 147 0.49 4.09 12.14
CA ARG A 147 -0.52 4.85 12.89
C ARG A 147 -0.02 6.14 13.52
N ARG A 148 1.21 6.55 13.17
CA ARG A 148 1.90 7.67 13.81
C ARG A 148 2.36 8.67 12.75
N GLY A 149 2.62 9.90 13.19
CA GLY A 149 3.10 10.95 12.30
C GLY A 149 2.10 11.24 11.18
N PRO A 150 2.54 11.37 9.92
CA PRO A 150 1.63 11.76 8.83
C PRO A 150 0.51 10.77 8.52
N TRP A 151 0.65 9.51 8.95
CA TRP A 151 -0.33 8.45 8.73
C TRP A 151 -1.64 8.67 9.49
N THR A 152 -1.65 9.50 10.53
CA THR A 152 -2.87 9.77 11.32
C THR A 152 -3.97 10.46 10.51
N GLN A 153 -3.61 11.13 9.41
CA GLN A 153 -4.58 11.78 8.52
C GLN A 153 -5.55 10.78 7.87
N PHE A 154 -5.11 9.53 7.66
CA PHE A 154 -5.95 8.49 7.06
C PHE A 154 -7.06 8.02 8.00
N THR A 155 -6.94 8.20 9.32
CA THR A 155 -8.04 7.92 10.25
C THR A 155 -9.20 8.89 10.04
N THR A 156 -8.91 10.17 9.79
CA THR A 156 -9.95 11.16 9.46
C THR A 156 -10.62 10.81 8.12
N ASP A 157 -9.81 10.44 7.12
CA ASP A 157 -10.33 10.03 5.81
C ASP A 157 -11.25 8.80 5.92
N ASP A 158 -10.95 7.85 6.80
CA ASP A 158 -11.79 6.67 7.03
C ASP A 158 -13.14 7.03 7.67
N ILE A 159 -13.14 7.95 8.65
CA ILE A 159 -14.37 8.44 9.29
C ILE A 159 -15.27 9.13 8.25
N GLU A 160 -14.69 9.99 7.41
CA GLU A 160 -15.42 10.67 6.32
C GLU A 160 -15.99 9.65 5.31
N TRP A 161 -15.18 8.65 4.92
CA TRP A 161 -15.61 7.61 3.99
C TRP A 161 -16.79 6.81 4.54
N GLN A 162 -16.74 6.38 5.81
CA GLN A 162 -17.82 5.63 6.46
C GLN A 162 -19.14 6.41 6.53
N GLN A 163 -19.09 7.74 6.64
CA GLN A 163 -20.28 8.60 6.64
C GLN A 163 -20.89 8.80 5.25
N SER A 164 -20.10 8.52 4.19
CA SER A 164 -20.50 8.69 2.79
C SER A 164 -21.08 7.45 2.14
N GLN A 165 -21.02 6.29 2.82
CA GLN A 165 -21.60 5.01 2.37
C GLN A 165 -23.08 4.94 2.74
#